data_AF-A0A1H0Y7W9-F1
#
_entry.id   AF-A0A1H0Y7W9-F1
#
_cell.length_a   1.000
_cell.length_b   1.000
_cell.length_c   1.000
_cell.angle_alpha   90.00
_cell.angle_beta   90.00
_cell.angle_gamma   90.00
#
_symmetry.space_group_name_H-M   'P 1'
#
loop_
_entity.id
_entity.type
_entity.pdbx_description
1 polymer ?
#
loop_
_entity_poly.entity_id
_entity_poly.type
_entity_poly.pdbx_seq_one_letter_code
_entity_poly.pdbx_strand_id
1 'polypeptide(L)' 'MAGKFEIWTDAKGEYRFHLKAGNGEVIATSEGYASKAGAKNGIASVQSNAPTAETVELD' A
#
# COMPACT_ATOMS: atom_id res chain seq x y z
N MET A 1 5.84 15.78 7.96
CA MET A 1 6.32 14.40 8.23
C MET A 1 6.20 13.57 6.97
N ALA A 2 7.10 12.61 6.76
CA ALA A 2 7.00 11.68 5.63
C ALA A 2 5.79 10.74 5.80
N GLY A 3 5.23 10.28 4.69
CA GLY A 3 4.20 9.24 4.70
C GLY A 3 4.75 7.91 5.21
N LYS A 4 3.87 6.99 5.62
CA LYS A 4 4.26 5.68 6.15
C LYS A 4 3.32 4.56 5.70
N PHE A 5 3.87 3.35 5.61
CA PHE A 5 3.11 2.14 5.35
C PHE A 5 2.72 1.43 6.66
N GLU A 6 1.47 1.01 6.77
CA GLU A 6 0.97 0.22 7.91
C GLU A 6 0.41 -1.10 7.39
N ILE A 7 0.97 -2.24 7.82
CA ILE A 7 0.47 -3.58 7.48
C ILE A 7 -0.45 -4.07 8.61
N TRP A 8 -1.61 -4.60 8.27
CA TRP A 8 -2.49 -5.30 9.21
C TRP A 8 -3.05 -6.60 8.59
N THR A 9 -3.66 -7.43 9.42
CA THR A 9 -4.39 -8.62 8.99
C THR A 9 -5.89 -8.32 9.08
N ASP A 10 -6.63 -8.58 8.01
CA ASP A 10 -8.08 -8.38 7.99
C ASP A 10 -8.86 -9.54 8.62
N ALA A 11 -10.18 -9.41 8.68
CA ALA A 11 -11.06 -10.41 9.28
C ALA A 11 -11.06 -11.77 8.54
N LYS A 12 -10.58 -11.81 7.29
CA LYS A 12 -10.44 -13.03 6.48
C LYS A 12 -9.05 -13.67 6.63
N GLY A 13 -8.17 -13.06 7.42
CA GLY A 13 -6.79 -13.53 7.59
C GLY A 13 -5.84 -13.06 6.49
N GLU A 14 -6.29 -12.18 5.60
CA GLU A 14 -5.45 -11.63 4.53
C GLU A 14 -4.61 -10.47 5.08
N TYR A 15 -3.37 -10.34 4.59
CA TYR A 15 -2.50 -9.23 4.92
C TYR A 15 -2.77 -8.06 3.98
N ARG A 16 -2.96 -6.87 4.51
CA ARG A 16 -3.17 -5.64 3.72
C ARG A 16 -2.25 -4.54 4.21
N PHE A 17 -2.04 -3.52 3.39
CA PHE A 17 -1.33 -2.32 3.80
C PHE A 17 -2.04 -1.02 3.40
N HIS A 18 -1.81 0.01 4.21
CA HIS A 18 -2.24 1.38 3.98
C HIS A 18 -1.01 2.24 3.74
N LEU A 19 -1.09 3.16 2.78
CA LEU A 19 -0.21 4.32 2.75
C LEU A 19 -0.92 5.48 3.44
N LYS A 20 -0.31 5.99 4.50
CA LYS A 20 -0.78 7.21 5.18
C LYS A 20 0.04 8.41 4.77
N ALA A 21 -0.63 9.52 4.48
CA ALA A 21 -0.02 10.81 4.28
C ALA A 21 0.57 11.36 5.60
N GLY A 22 1.37 12.43 5.50
CA GLY A 22 2.02 13.03 6.67
C GLY A 22 1.06 13.58 7.72
N ASN A 23 -0.20 13.81 7.35
CA ASN A 23 -1.30 14.20 8.23
C ASN A 23 -2.04 13.01 8.89
N GLY A 24 -1.64 11.77 8.56
CA GLY A 24 -2.23 10.55 9.12
C GLY A 24 -3.41 9.97 8.34
N GLU A 25 -3.89 10.65 7.30
CA GLU A 25 -4.98 10.17 6.45
C GLU A 25 -4.53 9.03 5.54
N VAL A 26 -5.41 8.06 5.32
CA VAL A 26 -5.17 6.95 4.39
C VAL A 26 -5.38 7.46 2.97
N ILE A 27 -4.34 7.35 2.13
CA ILE A 27 -4.38 7.79 0.73
C ILE A 27 -4.31 6.63 -0.27
N ALA A 28 -3.94 5.43 0.20
CA ALA A 28 -4.02 4.21 -0.60
C ALA A 28 -4.21 2.97 0.30
N THR A 29 -4.92 1.99 -0.24
CA THR A 29 -5.18 0.68 0.39
C THR A 29 -4.84 -0.42 -0.61
N SER A 30 -4.06 -1.41 -0.19
CA SER A 30 -3.73 -2.56 -1.03
C SER A 30 -4.88 -3.58 -1.12
N GLU A 31 -4.77 -4.50 -2.08
CA GLU A 31 -5.48 -5.78 -2.02
C GLU A 31 -5.04 -6.64 -0.81
N GLY A 32 -5.79 -7.72 -0.57
CA GLY A 32 -5.45 -8.75 0.39
C GLY A 32 -4.39 -9.71 -0.14
N TYR A 33 -3.30 -9.87 0.60
CA TYR A 33 -2.23 -10.82 0.32
C TYR A 33 -2.38 -12.06 1.21
N ALA A 34 -2.08 -13.24 0.64
CA ALA A 34 -2.07 -14.49 1.40
C ALA A 34 -0.95 -14.59 2.45
N SER A 35 0.08 -13.74 2.36
CA SER A 35 1.20 -13.72 3.31
C SER A 35 1.73 -12.32 3.59
N LYS A 36 2.29 -12.14 4.79
CA LYS A 36 2.97 -10.90 5.19
C LYS A 36 4.15 -10.55 4.28
N ALA A 37 4.86 -11.57 3.79
CA ALA A 37 5.94 -11.41 2.83
C ALA A 37 5.43 -10.83 1.50
N GLY A 38 4.29 -11.34 1.01
CA GLY A 38 3.61 -10.80 -0.16
C GLY A 38 3.27 -9.31 0.00
N ALA A 39 2.67 -8.93 1.13
CA ALA A 39 2.36 -7.52 1.41
C ALA A 39 3.62 -6.63 1.44
N LYS A 40 4.73 -7.11 2.02
CA LYS A 40 6.02 -6.38 2.01
C LYS A 40 6.59 -6.21 0.60
N ASN A 41 6.46 -7.23 -0.25
CA ASN A 41 6.89 -7.14 -1.65
C ASN A 41 6.02 -6.15 -2.43
N GLY A 42 4.71 -6.13 -2.15
CA GLY A 42 3.79 -5.11 -2.69
C GLY A 42 4.23 -3.69 -2.32
N ILE A 43 4.54 -3.45 -1.04
CA ILE A 43 5.08 -2.16 -0.58
C ILE A 43 6.37 -1.79 -1.30
N ALA A 44 7.32 -2.72 -1.43
CA ALA A 44 8.58 -2.46 -2.14
C ALA A 44 8.34 -2.09 -3.61
N SER A 45 7.40 -2.76 -4.28
CA SER A 45 6.98 -2.42 -5.63
C SER A 45 6.39 -1.00 -5.71
N VAL A 46 5.49 -0.64 -4.80
CA VAL A 46 4.93 0.72 -4.74
C VAL A 46 6.02 1.76 -4.52
N GLN A 47 6.95 1.52 -3.59
CA GLN A 47 8.06 2.44 -3.32
C GLN A 47 8.98 2.64 -4.54
N SER A 48 9.20 1.59 -5.34
CA SER A 48 10.06 1.66 -6.52
C SER A 48 9.37 2.29 -7.73
N ASN A 49 8.07 2.04 -7.91
CA ASN A 49 7.39 2.36 -9.17
C ASN A 49 6.49 3.61 -9.08
N ALA A 50 5.85 3.84 -7.92
CA ALA A 50 4.90 4.95 -7.77
C ALA A 50 5.52 6.36 -7.93
N PRO A 51 6.74 6.67 -7.44
CA PRO A 51 7.30 8.02 -7.54
C PRO A 51 7.46 8.54 -8.97
N THR A 52 7.56 7.64 -9.94
CA THR A 52 7.76 7.96 -11.38
C THR A 52 6.61 7.47 -12.25
N ALA A 53 5.54 6.94 -11.67
CA ALA A 53 4.40 6.44 -12.44
C ALA A 53 3.62 7.60 -13.05
N GLU A 54 3.24 7.45 -14.32
CA GLU A 54 2.35 8.39 -15.00
C GLU A 54 0.91 8.17 -14.54
N THR A 55 0.16 9.26 -14.40
CA THR A 55 -1.29 9.19 -14.17
C THR A 55 -1.98 9.04 -15.52
N VAL A 56 -2.67 7.92 -15.73
CA VAL A 56 -3.41 7.64 -16.95
C VAL A 56 -4.90 7.60 -16.62
N GLU A 57 -5.69 8.41 -17.32
CA GLU A 57 -7.16 8.38 -17.24
C GLU A 57 -7.68 7.27 -18.17
N LEU A 58 -8.51 6.39 -17.63
CA LEU A 58 -9.19 5.33 -18.39
C LEU A 58 -10.68 5.67 -18.44
N ASP A 59 -11.27 5.65 -19.63
CA ASP A 59 -12.68 5.94 -19.90
C ASP A 59 -13.66 4.91 -19.30
#